data_AF-A0A1V5W875-F1
#
_entry.id   AF-A0A1V5W875-F1
#
_cell.length_a   1.000
_cell.length_b   1.000
_cell.length_c   1.000
_cell.angle_alpha   90.00
_cell.angle_beta   90.00
_cell.angle_gamma   90.00
#
_symmetry.space_group_name_H-M   'P 1'
#
loop_
_entity.id
_entity.type
_entity.pdbx_description
1 polymer ?
#
loop_
_entity_poly.entity_id
_entity_poly.type
_entity_poly.pdbx_seq_one_letter_code
_entity_poly.pdbx_strand_id
1 'polypeptide(L)'
;MWFGTGVIQITEKMAEQYAKQQTKMPEKYWKKPHNQFMLIAVQYGLVGFIIFIGSIIGMIIYSRKNLNILSICWLSICLISFFNEDMLDGIHGLVFFSFFASLFLCVQPVYNEVLNKVKKI
;
A
#
# COMPACT_ATOMS: atom_id res chain seq x y z
N MET A 1 8.22 -18.38 2.52
CA MET A 1 6.81 -18.62 2.85
C MET A 1 5.98 -18.21 1.64
N TRP A 2 5.29 -19.15 0.99
CA TRP A 2 4.39 -18.82 -0.14
C TRP A 2 3.12 -18.12 0.35
N PHE A 3 2.57 -18.59 1.47
CA PHE A 3 1.45 -18.00 2.19
C PHE A 3 1.93 -17.36 3.49
N GLY A 4 1.35 -16.22 3.86
CA GLY A 4 1.68 -15.49 5.07
C GLY A 4 0.96 -16.02 6.30
N THR A 5 1.19 -15.36 7.45
CA THR A 5 0.62 -15.75 8.75
C THR A 5 -0.84 -15.38 8.92
N GLY A 6 -1.40 -14.57 8.02
CA GLY A 6 -2.70 -13.93 8.18
C GLY A 6 -2.64 -12.68 9.07
N VAL A 7 -3.62 -11.78 8.89
CA VAL A 7 -3.70 -10.49 9.59
C VAL A 7 -3.89 -10.66 11.10
N ILE A 8 -4.76 -11.59 11.50
CA ILE A 8 -5.16 -11.75 12.90
C ILE A 8 -4.00 -12.30 13.76
N GLN A 9 -3.19 -13.20 13.21
CA GLN A 9 -2.17 -13.92 13.97
C GLN A 9 -0.80 -13.20 13.99
N ILE A 10 -0.64 -12.09 13.27
CA ILE A 10 0.69 -11.51 13.07
C ILE A 10 1.33 -11.03 14.38
N THR A 11 0.57 -10.43 15.29
CA THR A 11 1.10 -9.96 16.57
C THR A 11 1.59 -11.12 17.43
N GLU A 12 0.82 -12.21 17.50
CA GLU A 12 1.22 -13.41 18.24
C GLU A 12 2.44 -14.08 17.62
N LYS A 13 2.47 -14.23 16.29
CA LYS A 13 3.60 -14.83 15.57
C LYS A 13 4.88 -14.01 15.69
N MET A 14 4.76 -12.68 15.69
CA MET A 14 5.88 -11.79 15.95
C MET A 14 6.37 -11.95 17.39
N ALA A 15 5.47 -11.99 18.38
CA ALA A 15 5.84 -12.20 19.78
C ALA A 15 6.53 -13.55 20.01
N GLU A 16 6.01 -14.64 19.43
CA GLU A 16 6.66 -15.96 19.42
C GLU A 16 8.09 -15.88 18.85
N GLN A 17 8.29 -15.08 17.80
CA GLN A 17 9.58 -14.95 17.15
C GLN A 17 10.56 -14.08 17.94
N TYR A 18 10.10 -13.00 18.56
CA TYR A 18 10.92 -12.19 19.47
C TYR A 18 11.37 -12.99 20.70
N ALA A 19 10.50 -13.84 21.25
CA ALA A 19 10.85 -14.75 22.34
C ALA A 19 11.96 -15.74 21.96
N LYS A 20 11.93 -16.27 20.72
CA LYS A 20 12.97 -17.16 20.19
C LYS A 20 14.30 -16.45 19.93
N GLN A 21 14.27 -15.17 19.56
CA GLN A 21 15.48 -14.41 19.22
C GLN A 21 16.34 -13.99 20.43
N GLN A 22 15.97 -14.35 21.67
CA GLN A 22 16.67 -13.95 22.91
C GLN A 22 17.02 -12.45 22.93
N THR A 23 16.08 -11.62 22.45
CA THR A 23 16.33 -10.17 22.38
C THR A 23 16.42 -9.58 23.78
N LYS A 24 17.34 -8.64 24.01
CA LYS A 24 17.41 -7.86 25.27
C LYS A 24 16.24 -6.87 25.42
N MET A 25 15.30 -6.89 24.47
CA MET A 25 14.24 -5.90 24.35
C MET A 25 13.01 -6.36 25.15
N PRO A 26 12.53 -5.55 26.11
CA PRO A 26 11.32 -5.87 26.86
C PRO A 26 10.10 -6.10 25.96
N GLU A 27 9.21 -7.01 26.36
CA GLU A 27 8.03 -7.41 25.58
C GLU A 27 7.13 -6.24 25.16
N LYS A 28 7.06 -5.18 25.98
CA LYS A 28 6.30 -3.96 25.67
C LYS A 28 6.71 -3.24 24.37
N TYR A 29 7.88 -3.58 23.82
CA TYR A 29 8.40 -3.02 22.57
C TYR A 29 8.31 -3.98 21.39
N TRP A 30 7.74 -5.18 21.56
CA TRP A 30 7.54 -6.16 20.49
C TRP A 30 6.35 -5.75 19.63
N LYS A 31 6.58 -4.77 18.77
CA LYS A 31 5.55 -4.19 17.89
C LYS A 31 5.61 -4.82 16.50
N LYS A 32 4.49 -4.71 15.79
CA LYS A 32 4.41 -5.04 14.37
C LYS A 32 5.34 -4.13 13.54
N PRO A 33 5.77 -4.57 12.35
CA PRO A 33 6.63 -3.76 11.49
C PRO A 33 5.95 -2.46 11.08
N HIS A 34 6.62 -1.33 11.29
CA HIS A 34 6.20 -0.02 10.78
C HIS A 34 6.57 0.13 9.29
N ASN A 35 6.29 -0.88 8.49
CA ASN A 35 6.61 -0.86 7.06
C ASN A 35 5.54 -1.64 6.33
N GLN A 36 4.77 -0.96 5.50
CA GLN A 36 3.64 -1.53 4.79
C GLN A 36 4.04 -2.72 3.90
N PHE A 37 5.19 -2.63 3.21
CA PHE A 37 5.67 -3.70 2.33
C PHE A 37 6.04 -4.94 3.12
N MET A 38 6.75 -4.77 4.24
CA MET A 38 7.11 -5.86 5.13
C MET A 38 5.87 -6.46 5.78
N LEU A 39 4.93 -5.63 6.23
CA LEU A 39 3.68 -6.07 6.84
C LEU A 39 2.89 -6.95 5.87
N ILE A 40 2.71 -6.52 4.62
CA ILE A 40 2.03 -7.31 3.60
C ILE A 40 2.75 -8.61 3.29
N ALA A 41 4.09 -8.58 3.18
CA ALA A 41 4.88 -9.78 2.93
C ALA A 41 4.76 -10.82 4.05
N VAL A 42 4.68 -10.40 5.32
CA VAL A 42 4.51 -11.31 6.46
C VAL A 42 3.06 -11.79 6.58
N GLN A 43 2.07 -10.89 6.47
CA GLN A 43 0.65 -11.23 6.60
C GLN A 43 0.16 -12.14 5.48
N TYR A 44 0.55 -11.85 4.24
CA TYR A 44 -0.01 -12.51 3.05
C TYR A 44 1.02 -13.33 2.26
N GLY A 45 2.29 -13.31 2.65
CA GLY A 45 3.34 -14.08 1.99
C GLY A 45 3.75 -13.49 0.64
N LEU A 46 4.51 -14.26 -0.12
CA LEU A 46 4.99 -13.86 -1.45
C LEU A 46 3.83 -13.61 -2.43
N VAL A 47 2.78 -14.43 -2.37
CA VAL A 47 1.63 -14.30 -3.27
C VAL A 47 0.91 -12.96 -3.05
N GLY A 48 0.58 -12.62 -1.79
CA GLY A 48 -0.06 -11.36 -1.48
C GLY A 48 0.83 -10.15 -1.78
N PHE A 49 2.14 -10.27 -1.56
CA PHE A 49 3.09 -9.23 -1.92
C PHE A 49 3.13 -8.96 -3.43
N ILE A 50 3.15 -10.00 -4.26
CA ILE A 50 3.10 -9.87 -5.73
C ILE A 50 1.78 -9.23 -6.16
N ILE A 51 0.65 -9.64 -5.58
CA ILE A 51 -0.66 -9.03 -5.87
C ILE A 51 -0.66 -7.54 -5.50
N PHE A 52 -0.11 -7.19 -4.34
CA PHE A 52 -0.02 -5.81 -3.88
C PHE A 52 0.81 -4.94 -4.83
N ILE A 53 2.03 -5.36 -5.16
CA ILE A 53 2.90 -4.64 -6.11
C ILE A 53 2.22 -4.59 -7.50
N GLY A 54 1.63 -5.70 -7.95
CA GLY A 54 0.89 -5.78 -9.19
C GLY A 54 -0.30 -4.82 -9.23
N SER A 55 -0.99 -4.59 -8.11
CA SER A 55 -2.11 -3.64 -8.03
C SER A 55 -1.63 -2.20 -8.19
N ILE A 56 -0.52 -1.81 -7.55
CA ILE A 56 0.07 -0.47 -7.67
C ILE A 56 0.52 -0.23 -9.12
N ILE A 57 1.24 -1.20 -9.70
CA ILE A 57 1.69 -1.15 -11.10
C ILE A 57 0.49 -1.08 -12.04
N GLY A 58 -0.55 -1.89 -11.79
CA GLY A 58 -1.78 -1.93 -12.57
C GLY A 58 -2.49 -0.57 -12.60
N MET A 59 -2.59 0.11 -11.45
CA MET A 59 -3.16 1.46 -11.36
C MET A 59 -2.33 2.46 -12.18
N ILE A 60 -1.00 2.41 -12.11
CA ILE A 60 -0.11 3.28 -12.92
C ILE A 60 -0.31 3.03 -14.42
N ILE A 61 -0.33 1.76 -14.84
CA ILE A 61 -0.50 1.38 -16.25
C ILE A 61 -1.86 1.83 -16.78
N TYR A 62 -2.92 1.65 -15.99
CA TYR A 62 -4.28 2.07 -16.34
C TYR A 62 -4.35 3.58 -16.59
N SER A 63 -3.73 4.37 -15.71
CA SER A 63 -3.79 5.84 -15.78
C SER A 63 -2.70 6.48 -16.63
N ARG A 64 -1.72 5.71 -17.16
CA ARG A 64 -0.46 6.21 -17.75
C ARG A 64 -0.60 7.35 -18.78
N LYS A 65 -1.67 7.34 -19.60
CA LYS A 65 -1.90 8.36 -20.64
C LYS A 65 -2.37 9.70 -20.08
N ASN A 66 -2.83 9.70 -18.83
CA ASN A 66 -3.47 10.83 -18.16
C ASN A 66 -2.84 11.12 -16.79
N LEU A 67 -1.70 10.50 -16.46
CA LEU A 67 -0.97 10.79 -15.23
C LEU A 67 -0.44 12.22 -15.29
N ASN A 68 -1.05 13.09 -14.50
CA ASN A 68 -0.57 14.44 -14.29
C ASN A 68 0.52 14.47 -13.19
N ILE A 69 1.25 15.59 -13.10
CA ILE A 69 2.30 15.77 -12.10
C ILE A 69 1.79 15.56 -10.66
N LEU A 70 0.55 15.99 -10.37
CA LEU A 70 -0.04 15.86 -9.04
C LEU A 70 -0.27 14.40 -8.65
N SER A 71 -0.72 13.56 -9.59
CA SER A 71 -0.95 12.12 -9.40
C SER A 71 0.37 11.40 -9.11
N ILE A 72 1.43 11.77 -9.85
CA ILE A 72 2.77 11.21 -9.67
C ILE A 72 3.34 11.63 -8.31
N CYS A 73 3.23 12.90 -7.94
CA CYS A 73 3.69 13.40 -6.64
C CYS A 73 2.95 12.70 -5.49
N TRP A 74 1.61 12.64 -5.55
CA TRP A 74 0.80 11.97 -4.54
C TRP A 74 1.18 10.50 -4.37
N LEU A 75 1.30 9.76 -5.48
CA LEU A 75 1.64 8.34 -5.43
C LEU A 75 3.06 8.14 -4.89
N SER A 76 4.01 8.99 -5.30
CA SER A 76 5.40 8.93 -4.82
C SER A 76 5.47 9.17 -3.31
N ILE A 77 4.74 10.16 -2.79
CA ILE A 77 4.67 10.44 -1.36
C ILE A 77 4.07 9.24 -0.61
N CYS A 78 3.00 8.63 -1.13
CA CYS A 78 2.40 7.44 -0.52
C CYS A 78 3.38 6.26 -0.48
N LEU A 79 4.06 5.99 -1.60
CA LEU A 79 5.03 4.88 -1.69
C LEU A 79 6.23 5.09 -0.77
N ILE A 80 6.72 6.33 -0.63
CA ILE A 80 7.78 6.66 0.34
C ILE A 80 7.26 6.47 1.76
N SER A 81 6.03 6.90 2.05
CA SER A 81 5.40 6.73 3.36
C SER A 81 5.23 5.26 3.74
N PHE A 82 4.97 4.38 2.78
CA PHE A 82 4.84 2.93 3.01
C PHE A 82 6.13 2.27 3.50
N PHE A 83 7.30 2.91 3.31
CA PHE A 83 8.55 2.41 3.90
C PHE A 83 8.64 2.65 5.41
N ASN A 84 7.93 3.65 5.93
CA ASN A 84 8.04 4.11 7.31
C ASN A 84 6.79 3.86 8.17
N GLU A 85 5.63 3.63 7.55
CA GLU A 85 4.36 3.42 8.26
C GLU A 85 3.53 2.32 7.60
N ASP A 86 2.77 1.55 8.41
CA ASP A 86 1.72 0.63 7.96
C ASP A 86 0.39 1.36 7.67
N MET A 87 0.47 2.39 6.82
CA MET A 87 -0.61 3.32 6.54
C MET A 87 -1.93 2.66 6.10
N LEU A 88 -1.89 1.56 5.34
CA LEU A 88 -3.11 0.90 4.85
C LEU A 88 -3.79 0.02 5.90
N ASP A 89 -3.11 -0.32 6.99
CA ASP A 89 -3.69 -1.07 8.12
C ASP A 89 -4.62 -0.17 8.96
N GLY A 90 -4.34 1.14 8.98
CA GLY A 90 -5.16 2.13 9.66
C GLY A 90 -6.32 2.66 8.81
N ILE A 91 -7.51 2.81 9.40
CA ILE A 91 -8.72 3.31 8.71
C ILE A 91 -8.47 4.67 8.04
N HIS A 92 -7.79 5.59 8.72
CA HIS A 92 -7.51 6.92 8.18
C HIS A 92 -6.64 6.87 6.92
N GLY A 93 -5.57 6.07 6.95
CA GLY A 93 -4.67 5.91 5.81
C GLY A 93 -5.34 5.16 4.66
N LEU A 94 -6.13 4.13 4.96
CA LEU A 94 -6.92 3.40 3.96
C LEU A 94 -7.92 4.30 3.24
N VAL A 95 -8.68 5.11 3.98
CA VAL A 95 -9.66 6.06 3.40
C VAL A 95 -8.96 7.13 2.58
N PHE A 96 -7.88 7.73 3.10
CA PHE A 96 -7.08 8.71 2.38
C PHE A 96 -6.55 8.13 1.07
N PHE A 97 -5.93 6.95 1.12
CA PHE A 97 -5.33 6.32 -0.05
C PHE A 97 -6.41 6.01 -1.10
N SER A 98 -7.51 5.38 -0.68
CA SER A 98 -8.59 4.98 -1.58
C SER A 98 -9.28 6.17 -2.24
N PHE A 99 -9.49 7.26 -1.50
CA PHE A 99 -10.08 8.50 -2.01
C PHE A 99 -9.21 9.13 -3.10
N PHE A 100 -7.94 9.39 -2.80
CA PHE A 100 -7.04 10.06 -3.76
C PHE A 100 -6.64 9.15 -4.92
N ALA A 101 -6.49 7.84 -4.70
CA ALA A 101 -6.33 6.86 -5.78
C ALA A 101 -7.51 6.95 -6.77
N SER A 102 -8.74 6.96 -6.26
CA SER A 102 -9.94 7.06 -7.08
C SER A 102 -9.99 8.39 -7.85
N LEU A 103 -9.69 9.50 -7.18
CA LEU A 103 -9.72 10.83 -7.78
C LEU A 103 -8.68 10.99 -8.90
N PHE A 104 -7.43 10.62 -8.63
CA PHE A 104 -6.31 10.88 -9.53
C PHE A 104 -6.10 9.80 -10.58
N LEU A 105 -6.35 8.53 -10.25
CA LEU A 105 -6.07 7.41 -11.13
C LEU A 105 -7.32 6.91 -11.88
N CYS A 106 -8.52 7.11 -11.35
CA CYS A 106 -9.76 6.66 -12.01
C CYS A 106 -10.55 7.82 -12.63
N VAL A 107 -10.85 8.88 -11.89
CA VAL A 107 -11.76 9.96 -12.34
C VAL A 107 -11.08 10.93 -13.30
N GLN A 108 -9.89 11.43 -12.97
CA GLN A 108 -9.11 12.35 -13.81
C GLN A 108 -8.92 11.88 -15.26
N PRO A 109 -8.53 10.62 -15.53
CA PRO A 109 -8.42 10.11 -16.90
C PRO A 109 -9.72 10.18 -17.71
N VAL A 110 -10.84 9.81 -17.09
CA VAL A 110 -12.17 9.83 -17.73
C VAL A 110 -12.57 11.27 -18.05
N TYR A 111 -12.38 12.19 -17.11
CA TYR A 111 -12.66 13.61 -17.29
C TYR A 111 -11.86 14.21 -18.45
N ASN A 112 -10.56 13.91 -18.53
CA ASN A 112 -9.69 14.40 -19.60
C ASN A 112 -10.08 13.84 -20.97
N GLU A 113 -10.51 12.58 -21.04
CA GLU A 113 -11.02 11.98 -22.27
C GLU A 113 -12.28 12.70 -22.78
N VAL A 114 -13.23 12.99 -21.89
CA VAL A 114 -14.46 13.73 -22.23
C VAL A 114 -14.12 15.14 -22.71
N LEU A 115 -13.27 15.87 -21.99
CA LEU A 115 -12.85 17.22 -22.39
C LEU A 115 -12.19 17.26 -23.78
N ASN A 116 -11.34 16.27 -24.08
CA ASN A 116 -10.66 16.18 -25.37
C ASN A 116 -11.62 15.87 -26.52
N LYS A 117 -12.75 15.18 -26.25
CA LYS A 117 -13.83 14.99 -27.24
C LYS A 117 -14.59 16.28 -27.49
N VAL A 118 -14.94 17.02 -26.43
CA VAL A 118 -15.68 18.29 -26.54
C VAL A 118 -14.86 19.36 -27.28
N LYS A 119 -13.56 19.48 -27.04
CA LYS A 119 -12.68 20.45 -27.72
C LYS A 119 -12.44 20.18 -29.21
N LYS A 120 -12.77 18.98 -29.70
CA LYS A 120 -12.61 18.59 -31.11
C LYS A 120 -13.85 18.87 -31.97
N ILE A 121 -14.96 19.25 -31.34
CA ILE A 121 -16.21 19.68 -31.98
C ILE A 121 -16.18 21.20 -32.08
#